data_AF-A0A1D6EET6-F1
#
_entry.id   AF-A0A1D6EET6-F1
#
_cell.length_a   1.000
_cell.length_b   1.000
_cell.length_c   1.000
_cell.angle_alpha   90.00
_cell.angle_beta   90.00
_cell.angle_gamma   90.00
#
_symmetry.space_group_name_H-M   'P 1'
#
loop_
_entity.id
_entity.type
_entity.pdbx_description
1 polymer ?
#
loop_
_entity_poly.entity_id
_entity_poly.type
_entity_poly.pdbx_seq_one_letter_code
_entity_poly.pdbx_strand_id
1 'polypeptide(L)'
;MGAQVDRSMNDGHGPPIFKVCGQVHHRIGSLLPMTNEPPKFLQLYVYDTAHEVNNRIQSLSSTDAPASPIRPEIVHELLKMLDEHNPFAKKFRLARERLNEHTNEEFIIRIVGAREGDPVQYNMPTTDDLAMLVIGDFSLDTFKRDIIIETRNSELRRISSLHPAYMALQYPLLFPYGERGFQVGVVYSGLEARETNSRTHMTMQDYYCYQFHYKSGQPNPFLSYGTLSNQAKVDARACIDENRLTYILHNQDRLRIENLQGISDAVSRGCINGDEMGKTIVLPASHIGGRRYMIQNYHDSIAICRVHGPPDFFITFTCNAKWPEIVESLYHSGQKTSDAPDIAVRIFHMKLEELLQDIKSGNIFGPCKAGADTVLPCFHD
;
A
#
# COMPACT_ATOMS: atom_id res chain seq x y z
N MET A 1 -9.76 -5.38 0.17
CA MET A 1 -8.41 -5.88 0.54
C MET A 1 -8.53 -7.25 1.20
N GLY A 2 -7.75 -8.23 0.74
CA GLY A 2 -7.68 -9.57 1.30
C GLY A 2 -6.27 -9.89 1.79
N ALA A 3 -6.18 -10.63 2.89
CA ALA A 3 -4.95 -11.11 3.48
C ALA A 3 -5.24 -12.38 4.29
N GLN A 4 -4.27 -13.30 4.38
CA GLN A 4 -4.38 -14.39 5.35
C GLN A 4 -3.96 -13.84 6.71
N VAL A 5 -4.92 -13.67 7.61
CA VAL A 5 -4.67 -13.07 8.93
C VAL A 5 -4.56 -14.16 9.98
N ASP A 6 -3.42 -14.23 10.63
CA ASP A 6 -3.17 -15.03 11.82
C ASP A 6 -3.36 -14.16 13.08
N ARG A 7 -4.31 -14.56 13.92
CA ARG A 7 -4.68 -13.88 15.17
C ARG A 7 -4.24 -14.64 16.42
N SER A 8 -3.50 -15.75 16.27
CA SER A 8 -3.07 -16.61 17.38
C SER A 8 -2.17 -15.92 18.41
N MET A 9 -1.59 -14.78 18.05
CA MET A 9 -0.63 -14.01 18.84
C MET A 9 -1.28 -13.11 19.91
N ASN A 10 -2.60 -13.05 20.00
CA ASN A 10 -3.30 -12.22 20.99
C ASN A 10 -3.55 -12.99 22.29
N ASP A 11 -2.62 -12.88 23.24
CA ASP A 11 -2.68 -13.53 24.56
C ASP A 11 -3.13 -12.60 25.70
N GLY A 12 -3.59 -11.39 25.37
CA GLY A 12 -4.18 -10.43 26.29
C GLY A 12 -3.18 -9.55 27.06
N HIS A 13 -1.87 -9.72 26.88
CA HIS A 13 -0.84 -8.97 27.62
C HIS A 13 -0.33 -7.71 26.90
N GLY A 14 -0.89 -7.39 25.72
CA GLY A 14 -0.50 -6.21 24.93
C GLY A 14 -1.59 -5.73 23.98
N PRO A 15 -1.32 -4.64 23.22
CA PRO A 15 -2.21 -4.19 22.15
C PRO A 15 -2.52 -5.33 21.17
N PRO A 16 -3.75 -5.40 20.64
CA PRO A 16 -4.14 -6.47 19.73
C PRO A 16 -3.29 -6.41 18.47
N ILE A 17 -2.52 -7.46 18.23
CA ILE A 17 -1.69 -7.64 17.05
C ILE A 17 -2.32 -8.66 16.12
N PHE A 18 -2.13 -8.48 14.81
CA PHE A 18 -2.46 -9.51 13.84
C PHE A 18 -1.31 -9.66 12.87
N LYS A 19 -1.04 -10.90 12.49
CA LYS A 19 0.02 -11.22 11.55
C LYS A 19 -0.60 -11.47 10.19
N VAL A 20 -0.15 -10.72 9.19
CA VAL A 20 -0.47 -11.04 7.80
C VAL A 20 0.51 -12.10 7.31
N CYS A 21 -0.03 -13.25 6.89
CA CYS A 21 0.70 -14.33 6.26
C CYS A 21 0.58 -14.20 4.73
N GLY A 22 1.71 -14.24 4.02
CA GLY A 22 1.73 -14.09 2.58
C GLY A 22 1.59 -12.63 2.12
N GLN A 23 0.73 -12.40 1.13
CA GLN A 23 0.61 -11.10 0.45
C GLN A 23 -0.77 -10.48 0.71
N VAL A 24 -0.78 -9.18 0.99
CA VAL A 24 -1.97 -8.34 0.86
C VAL A 24 -2.33 -8.27 -0.62
N HIS A 25 -3.60 -8.43 -0.95
CA HIS A 25 -4.04 -8.41 -2.35
C HIS A 25 -5.42 -7.80 -2.50
N HIS A 26 -5.63 -7.12 -3.63
CA HIS A 26 -6.96 -6.72 -4.07
C HIS A 26 -7.54 -7.78 -4.98
N ARG A 27 -8.80 -8.10 -4.72
CA ARG A 27 -9.58 -9.05 -5.49
C ARG A 27 -10.87 -8.36 -5.92
N ILE A 28 -11.29 -8.65 -7.15
CA ILE A 28 -12.53 -8.16 -7.72
C ILE A 28 -13.39 -9.34 -8.14
N GLY A 29 -14.68 -9.25 -7.82
CA GLY A 29 -15.68 -10.24 -8.19
C GLY A 29 -16.49 -9.82 -9.40
N SER A 30 -17.57 -10.54 -9.66
CA SER A 30 -18.52 -10.27 -10.74
C SER A 30 -19.51 -9.15 -10.41
N LEU A 31 -20.18 -8.62 -11.44
CA LEU A 31 -21.14 -7.51 -11.34
C LEU A 31 -22.37 -7.85 -10.51
N LEU A 32 -22.82 -9.11 -10.56
CA LEU A 32 -23.97 -9.60 -9.83
C LEU A 32 -23.54 -10.51 -8.67
N PRO A 33 -24.25 -10.49 -7.54
CA PRO A 33 -24.02 -11.46 -6.47
C PRO A 33 -24.35 -12.88 -6.91
N MET A 34 -23.73 -13.86 -6.25
CA MET A 34 -24.13 -15.25 -6.37
C MET A 34 -25.57 -15.43 -5.87
N THR A 35 -26.27 -16.44 -6.37
CA THR A 35 -27.66 -16.71 -5.97
C THR A 35 -27.76 -16.88 -4.46
N ASN A 36 -28.66 -16.12 -3.83
CA ASN A 36 -28.89 -16.07 -2.38
C ASN A 36 -27.76 -15.48 -1.53
N GLU A 37 -26.77 -14.81 -2.14
CA GLU A 37 -25.77 -14.04 -1.39
C GLU A 37 -26.10 -12.53 -1.38
N PRO A 38 -25.86 -11.82 -0.27
CA PRO A 38 -26.04 -10.37 -0.23
C PRO A 38 -24.98 -9.67 -1.11
N PRO A 39 -25.34 -8.56 -1.79
CA PRO A 39 -24.40 -7.82 -2.63
C PRO A 39 -23.27 -7.19 -1.79
N LYS A 40 -22.04 -7.20 -2.33
CA LYS A 40 -20.87 -6.62 -1.68
C LYS A 40 -20.01 -5.82 -2.64
N PHE A 41 -19.29 -4.83 -2.11
CA PHE A 41 -18.30 -4.03 -2.85
C PHE A 41 -18.89 -3.40 -4.13
N LEU A 42 -18.37 -3.71 -5.31
CA LEU A 42 -18.84 -3.16 -6.58
C LEU A 42 -20.29 -3.53 -6.92
N GLN A 43 -20.77 -4.68 -6.42
CA GLN A 43 -22.13 -5.16 -6.70
C GLN A 43 -23.18 -4.19 -6.16
N LEU A 44 -22.83 -3.39 -5.14
CA LEU A 44 -23.71 -2.38 -4.56
C LEU A 44 -24.04 -1.24 -5.54
N TYR A 45 -23.23 -1.03 -6.58
CA TYR A 45 -23.54 -0.06 -7.64
C TYR A 45 -24.49 -0.62 -8.71
N VAL A 46 -24.66 -1.95 -8.75
CA VAL A 46 -25.35 -2.68 -9.82
C VAL A 46 -26.65 -3.34 -9.34
N TYR A 47 -26.58 -4.07 -8.23
CA TYR A 47 -27.67 -4.89 -7.70
C TYR A 47 -28.49 -4.12 -6.65
N ASP A 48 -29.82 -4.18 -6.77
CA ASP A 48 -30.78 -3.58 -5.83
C ASP A 48 -30.42 -2.14 -5.41
N THR A 49 -30.33 -1.25 -6.41
CA THR A 49 -29.95 0.14 -6.15
C THR A 49 -31.03 0.95 -5.44
N ALA A 50 -32.26 0.42 -5.33
CA ALA A 50 -33.35 1.04 -4.58
C ALA A 50 -33.07 1.06 -3.07
N HIS A 51 -32.38 0.03 -2.56
CA HIS A 51 -32.00 -0.11 -1.15
C HIS A 51 -30.48 0.02 -0.93
N GLU A 52 -29.76 0.64 -1.86
CA GLU A 52 -28.30 0.70 -1.87
C GLU A 52 -27.69 1.25 -0.57
N VAL A 53 -28.27 2.32 -0.02
CA VAL A 53 -27.80 2.94 1.23
C VAL A 53 -27.87 1.94 2.38
N ASN A 54 -29.00 1.24 2.52
CA ASN A 54 -29.19 0.22 3.56
C ASN A 54 -28.27 -0.98 3.32
N ASN A 55 -28.16 -1.46 2.08
CA ASN A 55 -27.28 -2.56 1.70
C ASN A 55 -25.81 -2.24 2.03
N ARG A 56 -25.35 -1.01 1.78
CA ARG A 56 -24.00 -0.55 2.15
C ARG A 56 -23.78 -0.52 3.65
N ILE A 57 -24.71 0.04 4.42
CA ILE A 57 -24.62 0.08 5.88
C ILE A 57 -24.59 -1.34 6.47
N GLN A 58 -25.43 -2.25 5.95
CA GLN A 58 -25.49 -3.65 6.38
C GLN A 58 -24.30 -4.49 5.93
N SER A 59 -23.60 -4.10 4.86
CA SER A 59 -22.40 -4.81 4.37
C SER A 59 -21.20 -4.72 5.32
N LEU A 60 -21.22 -3.79 6.27
CA LEU A 60 -20.21 -3.64 7.31
C LEU A 60 -20.36 -4.78 8.32
N SER A 61 -19.26 -5.47 8.62
CA SER A 61 -19.28 -6.57 9.58
C SER A 61 -19.68 -6.07 10.96
N SER A 62 -20.34 -6.90 11.76
CA SER A 62 -20.70 -6.57 13.16
C SER A 62 -19.47 -6.27 14.04
N THR A 63 -18.29 -6.76 13.65
CA THR A 63 -17.00 -6.47 14.28
C THR A 63 -16.41 -5.11 13.89
N ASP A 64 -16.82 -4.54 12.76
CA ASP A 64 -16.33 -3.24 12.24
C ASP A 64 -17.38 -2.12 12.39
N ALA A 65 -18.50 -2.40 13.06
CA ALA A 65 -19.56 -1.43 13.26
C ALA A 65 -19.05 -0.27 14.15
N PRO A 66 -19.20 0.99 13.72
CA PRO A 66 -18.76 2.12 14.51
C PRO A 66 -19.53 2.20 15.84
N ALA A 67 -18.87 2.74 16.87
CA ALA A 67 -19.48 2.97 18.18
C ALA A 67 -20.70 3.92 18.12
N SER A 68 -20.78 4.75 17.07
CA SER A 68 -21.92 5.61 16.76
C SER A 68 -22.66 5.12 15.52
N PRO A 69 -23.99 5.31 15.44
CA PRO A 69 -24.76 4.90 14.27
C PRO A 69 -24.31 5.67 13.03
N ILE A 70 -24.18 4.94 11.92
CA ILE A 70 -23.89 5.53 10.60
C ILE A 70 -25.12 6.30 10.14
N ARG A 71 -24.93 7.57 9.78
CA ARG A 71 -25.99 8.44 9.28
C ARG A 71 -26.29 8.11 7.81
N PRO A 72 -27.49 7.61 7.46
CA PRO A 72 -27.84 7.26 6.09
C PRO A 72 -27.76 8.45 5.12
N GLU A 73 -28.01 9.66 5.61
CA GLU A 73 -27.98 10.90 4.82
C GLU A 73 -26.57 11.16 4.26
N ILE A 74 -25.54 10.95 5.07
CA ILE A 74 -24.14 11.12 4.64
C ILE A 74 -23.78 10.07 3.60
N VAL A 75 -24.19 8.82 3.82
CA VAL A 75 -23.95 7.75 2.84
C VAL A 75 -24.60 8.10 1.51
N HIS A 76 -25.83 8.61 1.53
CA HIS A 76 -26.54 9.06 0.34
C HIS A 76 -25.83 10.22 -0.37
N GLU A 77 -25.39 11.25 0.36
CA GLU A 77 -24.65 12.38 -0.22
C GLU A 77 -23.32 11.96 -0.86
N LEU A 78 -22.56 11.07 -0.20
CA LEU A 78 -21.32 10.52 -0.75
C LEU A 78 -21.58 9.69 -2.01
N LEU A 79 -22.68 8.94 -2.06
CA LEU A 79 -23.06 8.18 -3.26
C LEU A 79 -23.41 9.10 -4.41
N LYS A 80 -24.20 10.15 -4.15
CA LYS A 80 -24.53 11.15 -5.17
C LYS A 80 -23.26 11.79 -5.75
N MET A 81 -22.31 12.16 -4.89
CA MET A 81 -21.01 12.70 -5.29
C MET A 81 -20.23 11.72 -6.18
N LEU A 82 -20.17 10.43 -5.80
CA LEU A 82 -19.50 9.42 -6.60
C LEU A 82 -20.21 9.16 -7.93
N ASP A 83 -21.54 9.11 -7.96
CA ASP A 83 -22.30 8.95 -9.20
C ASP A 83 -22.10 10.14 -10.16
N GLU A 84 -21.95 11.36 -9.61
CA GLU A 84 -21.74 12.57 -10.38
C GLU A 84 -20.31 12.69 -10.92
N HIS A 85 -19.30 12.26 -10.17
CA HIS A 85 -17.89 12.53 -10.50
C HIS A 85 -17.06 11.31 -10.83
N ASN A 86 -17.34 10.15 -10.23
CA ASN A 86 -16.49 8.97 -10.36
C ASN A 86 -16.78 8.20 -11.67
N PRO A 87 -15.81 8.08 -12.58
CA PRO A 87 -16.02 7.41 -13.87
C PRO A 87 -16.29 5.91 -13.72
N PHE A 88 -15.74 5.24 -12.71
CA PHE A 88 -16.03 3.83 -12.45
C PHE A 88 -17.47 3.65 -11.96
N ALA A 89 -17.93 4.49 -11.03
CA ALA A 89 -19.32 4.47 -10.57
C ALA A 89 -20.29 4.63 -11.75
N LYS A 90 -20.07 5.63 -12.62
CA LYS A 90 -20.86 5.83 -13.85
C LYS A 90 -20.90 4.59 -14.75
N LYS A 91 -19.76 3.91 -14.92
CA LYS A 91 -19.69 2.69 -15.74
C LYS A 91 -20.45 1.52 -15.10
N PHE A 92 -20.42 1.39 -13.78
CA PHE A 92 -21.25 0.42 -13.07
C PHE A 92 -22.75 0.77 -13.15
N ARG A 93 -23.13 2.07 -13.14
CA ARG A 93 -24.52 2.50 -13.37
C ARG A 93 -25.00 2.18 -14.78
N LEU A 94 -24.16 2.37 -15.79
CA LEU A 94 -24.47 1.98 -17.16
C LEU A 94 -24.66 0.46 -17.29
N ALA A 95 -23.80 -0.33 -16.64
CA ALA A 95 -23.93 -1.77 -16.60
C ALA A 95 -25.25 -2.22 -15.94
N ARG A 96 -25.65 -1.57 -14.85
CA ARG A 96 -26.97 -1.80 -14.22
C ARG A 96 -28.12 -1.56 -15.18
N GLU A 97 -28.13 -0.40 -15.84
CA GLU A 97 -29.20 -0.04 -16.79
C GLU A 97 -29.33 -1.08 -17.89
N ARG A 98 -28.19 -1.52 -18.43
CA ARG A 98 -28.16 -2.57 -19.44
C ARG A 98 -28.69 -3.91 -18.93
N LEU A 99 -28.34 -4.33 -17.72
CA LEU A 99 -28.84 -5.57 -17.10
C LEU A 99 -30.36 -5.52 -16.84
N ASN A 100 -30.89 -4.34 -16.52
CA ASN A 100 -32.33 -4.16 -16.34
C ASN A 100 -33.10 -4.25 -17.66
N GLU A 101 -32.54 -3.72 -18.75
CA GLU A 101 -33.15 -3.78 -20.09
C GLU A 101 -32.96 -5.15 -20.76
N HIS A 102 -31.84 -5.83 -20.51
CA HIS A 102 -31.41 -7.05 -21.21
C HIS A 102 -30.98 -8.12 -20.21
N THR A 103 -31.95 -8.80 -19.59
CA THR A 103 -31.74 -9.68 -18.43
C THR A 103 -30.91 -10.94 -18.73
N ASN A 104 -30.76 -11.29 -20.02
CA ASN A 104 -30.05 -12.48 -20.49
C ASN A 104 -28.75 -12.14 -21.27
N GLU A 105 -28.34 -10.87 -21.34
CA GLU A 105 -27.07 -10.52 -21.97
C GLU A 105 -25.90 -10.69 -21.00
N GLU A 106 -24.88 -11.41 -21.45
CA GLU A 106 -23.59 -11.43 -20.78
C GLU A 106 -22.65 -10.40 -21.42
N PHE A 107 -22.05 -9.58 -20.57
CA PHE A 107 -21.02 -8.63 -20.98
C PHE A 107 -19.92 -8.53 -19.92
N ILE A 108 -18.81 -7.90 -20.29
CA ILE A 108 -17.74 -7.55 -19.37
C ILE A 108 -17.58 -6.04 -19.27
N ILE A 109 -17.11 -5.60 -18.11
CA ILE A 109 -16.46 -4.31 -17.97
C ILE A 109 -14.95 -4.55 -17.98
N ARG A 110 -14.29 -3.96 -18.97
CA ARG A 110 -12.84 -3.95 -19.10
C ARG A 110 -12.31 -2.62 -18.62
N ILE A 111 -11.60 -2.61 -17.49
CA ILE A 111 -10.88 -1.44 -17.01
C ILE A 111 -9.47 -1.48 -17.60
N VAL A 112 -9.13 -0.45 -18.36
CA VAL A 112 -7.91 -0.41 -19.17
C VAL A 112 -6.69 -0.13 -18.30
N GLY A 113 -5.73 -1.05 -18.34
CA GLY A 113 -4.43 -0.91 -17.71
C GLY A 113 -3.50 0.00 -18.50
N ALA A 114 -2.48 0.54 -17.85
CA ALA A 114 -1.42 1.25 -18.55
C ALA A 114 -0.44 0.29 -19.21
N ARG A 115 -0.03 0.63 -20.43
CA ARG A 115 1.11 0.02 -21.11
C ARG A 115 2.39 0.74 -20.75
N GLU A 116 3.49 0.04 -20.93
CA GLU A 116 4.81 0.60 -20.70
C GLU A 116 5.09 1.65 -21.79
N GLY A 117 5.46 2.87 -21.37
CA GLY A 117 5.62 4.01 -22.27
C GLY A 117 4.35 4.80 -22.58
N ASP A 118 3.19 4.42 -22.02
CA ASP A 118 1.99 5.26 -22.12
C ASP A 118 2.27 6.64 -21.47
N PRO A 119 1.86 7.74 -22.12
CA PRO A 119 2.04 9.07 -21.55
C PRO A 119 1.31 9.17 -20.21
N VAL A 120 1.88 9.95 -19.29
CA VAL A 120 1.20 10.29 -18.05
C VAL A 120 -0.02 11.13 -18.41
N GLN A 121 -1.22 10.63 -18.08
CA GLN A 121 -2.45 11.37 -18.30
C GLN A 121 -2.68 12.28 -17.09
N TYR A 122 -2.44 13.59 -17.27
CA TYR A 122 -2.70 14.61 -16.25
C TYR A 122 -4.14 15.15 -16.29
N ASN A 123 -4.87 14.86 -17.36
CA ASN A 123 -6.26 15.28 -17.53
C ASN A 123 -7.18 14.39 -16.69
N MET A 124 -8.31 14.97 -16.24
CA MET A 124 -9.36 14.15 -15.63
C MET A 124 -9.80 13.07 -16.63
N PRO A 125 -9.80 11.80 -16.21
CA PRO A 125 -10.12 10.71 -17.11
C PRO A 125 -11.58 10.78 -17.55
N THR A 126 -11.84 10.53 -18.83
CA THR A 126 -13.21 10.33 -19.31
C THR A 126 -13.64 8.88 -19.07
N THR A 127 -14.95 8.64 -19.02
CA THR A 127 -15.52 7.32 -18.78
C THR A 127 -15.04 6.28 -19.79
N ASP A 128 -14.88 6.65 -21.06
CA ASP A 128 -14.49 5.73 -22.13
C ASP A 128 -12.99 5.42 -22.15
N ASP A 129 -12.16 6.32 -21.60
CA ASP A 129 -10.70 6.10 -21.49
C ASP A 129 -10.35 5.05 -20.41
N LEU A 130 -11.14 4.98 -19.34
CA LEU A 130 -10.83 4.12 -18.18
C LEU A 130 -11.51 2.75 -18.23
N ALA A 131 -12.75 2.68 -18.70
CA ALA A 131 -13.48 1.43 -18.71
C ALA A 131 -14.43 1.31 -19.90
N MET A 132 -14.40 0.14 -20.54
CA MET A 132 -15.23 -0.20 -21.69
C MET A 132 -16.19 -1.32 -21.34
N LEU A 133 -17.44 -1.20 -21.78
CA LEU A 133 -18.42 -2.28 -21.74
C LEU A 133 -18.32 -3.06 -23.06
N VAL A 134 -18.04 -4.36 -23.00
CA VAL A 134 -17.82 -5.23 -24.16
C VAL A 134 -18.82 -6.39 -24.13
N ILE A 135 -19.49 -6.62 -25.26
CA ILE A 135 -20.55 -7.63 -25.44
C ILE A 135 -20.03 -8.73 -26.38
N GLY A 136 -20.36 -10.00 -26.11
CA GLY A 136 -20.02 -11.15 -26.96
C GLY A 136 -18.82 -11.97 -26.48
N ASP A 137 -18.30 -12.86 -27.33
CA ASP A 137 -17.18 -13.76 -26.99
C ASP A 137 -15.83 -13.00 -26.98
N PHE A 138 -15.17 -12.96 -25.83
CA PHE A 138 -13.85 -12.35 -25.65
C PHE A 138 -12.83 -13.37 -25.13
N SER A 139 -11.61 -13.34 -25.69
CA SER A 139 -10.49 -14.12 -25.16
C SER A 139 -9.75 -13.32 -24.09
N LEU A 140 -9.76 -13.86 -22.85
CA LEU A 140 -9.05 -13.31 -21.69
C LEU A 140 -7.53 -13.21 -21.91
N ASP A 141 -6.96 -13.99 -22.84
CA ASP A 141 -5.53 -13.99 -23.16
C ASP A 141 -5.05 -12.68 -23.80
N THR A 142 -5.99 -11.90 -24.36
CA THR A 142 -5.70 -10.65 -25.08
C THR A 142 -5.35 -9.49 -24.15
N PHE A 143 -5.76 -9.54 -22.87
CA PHE A 143 -5.82 -8.37 -21.98
C PHE A 143 -5.09 -8.56 -20.64
N LYS A 144 -3.87 -9.09 -20.69
CA LYS A 144 -3.07 -9.48 -19.49
C LYS A 144 -2.83 -8.37 -18.45
N ARG A 145 -3.00 -7.10 -18.82
CA ARG A 145 -2.78 -5.94 -17.93
C ARG A 145 -4.08 -5.24 -17.53
N ASP A 146 -5.22 -5.65 -18.05
CA ASP A 146 -6.51 -5.01 -17.78
C ASP A 146 -7.25 -5.75 -16.67
N ILE A 147 -8.19 -5.06 -16.02
CA ILE A 147 -9.11 -5.69 -15.07
C ILE A 147 -10.39 -6.04 -15.82
N ILE A 148 -10.72 -7.32 -15.86
CA ILE A 148 -11.93 -7.83 -16.50
C ILE A 148 -12.94 -8.20 -15.42
N ILE A 149 -14.10 -7.56 -15.46
CA ILE A 149 -15.22 -7.79 -14.55
C ILE A 149 -16.36 -8.41 -15.36
N GLU A 150 -16.69 -9.65 -15.03
CA GLU A 150 -17.76 -10.41 -15.71
C GLU A 150 -19.11 -10.18 -15.06
N THR A 151 -20.18 -10.35 -15.84
CA THR A 151 -21.56 -10.24 -15.35
C THR A 151 -21.82 -11.21 -14.20
N ARG A 152 -21.44 -12.49 -14.37
CA ARG A 152 -21.46 -13.53 -13.34
C ARG A 152 -20.18 -14.35 -13.41
N ASN A 153 -19.56 -14.53 -12.26
CA ASN A 153 -18.42 -15.42 -12.07
C ASN A 153 -18.34 -15.74 -10.57
N SER A 154 -18.09 -17.01 -10.24
CA SER A 154 -17.87 -17.50 -8.88
C SER A 154 -16.44 -17.22 -8.37
N GLU A 155 -15.51 -16.91 -9.26
CA GLU A 155 -14.11 -16.69 -8.92
C GLU A 155 -13.79 -15.19 -8.71
N LEU A 156 -12.96 -14.94 -7.70
CA LEU A 156 -12.38 -13.63 -7.46
C LEU A 156 -11.05 -13.49 -8.21
N ARG A 157 -10.93 -12.44 -9.02
CA ARG A 157 -9.70 -12.16 -9.78
C ARG A 157 -8.81 -11.19 -9.03
N ARG A 158 -7.52 -11.49 -8.98
CA ARG A 158 -6.52 -10.61 -8.36
C ARG A 158 -6.25 -9.41 -9.26
N ILE A 159 -6.27 -8.21 -8.68
CA ILE A 159 -5.81 -6.99 -9.35
C ILE A 159 -4.30 -6.84 -9.07
N SER A 160 -3.52 -6.57 -10.11
CA SER A 160 -2.10 -6.25 -9.96
C SER A 160 -1.90 -4.91 -9.24
N SER A 161 -0.99 -4.85 -8.27
CA SER A 161 -0.59 -3.61 -7.58
C SER A 161 0.09 -2.59 -8.52
N LEU A 162 0.46 -3.01 -9.73
CA LEU A 162 0.98 -2.14 -10.80
C LEU A 162 -0.12 -1.54 -11.69
N HIS A 163 -1.39 -1.93 -11.49
CA HIS A 163 -2.50 -1.39 -12.25
C HIS A 163 -2.83 0.03 -11.75
N PRO A 164 -2.93 1.06 -12.62
CA PRO A 164 -3.18 2.44 -12.19
C PRO A 164 -4.49 2.60 -11.39
N ALA A 165 -5.53 1.83 -11.70
CA ALA A 165 -6.80 1.83 -10.96
C ALA A 165 -6.75 1.08 -9.61
N TYR A 166 -5.63 0.46 -9.21
CA TYR A 166 -5.55 -0.42 -8.04
C TYR A 166 -6.03 0.25 -6.74
N MET A 167 -5.55 1.47 -6.47
CA MET A 167 -5.96 2.22 -5.27
C MET A 167 -7.36 2.83 -5.42
N ALA A 168 -7.67 3.39 -6.59
CA ALA A 168 -8.95 4.05 -6.83
C ALA A 168 -10.16 3.10 -6.71
N LEU A 169 -10.01 1.83 -7.14
CA LEU A 169 -11.05 0.82 -6.99
C LEU A 169 -11.26 0.38 -5.54
N GLN A 170 -10.20 0.38 -4.72
CA GLN A 170 -10.29 -0.01 -3.31
C GLN A 170 -10.72 1.16 -2.41
N TYR A 171 -10.33 2.38 -2.75
CA TYR A 171 -10.57 3.58 -1.94
C TYR A 171 -11.30 4.69 -2.73
N PRO A 172 -12.54 4.49 -3.21
CA PRO A 172 -13.23 5.48 -4.06
C PRO A 172 -13.37 6.87 -3.44
N LEU A 173 -13.42 6.98 -2.10
CA LEU A 173 -13.50 8.27 -1.42
C LEU A 173 -12.17 9.05 -1.45
N LEU A 174 -11.02 8.36 -1.46
CA LEU A 174 -9.72 9.02 -1.65
C LEU A 174 -9.47 9.38 -3.12
N PHE A 175 -10.25 8.80 -4.03
CA PHE A 175 -10.13 8.96 -5.49
C PHE A 175 -11.52 9.26 -6.11
N PRO A 176 -12.17 10.38 -5.72
CA PRO A 176 -13.54 10.67 -6.11
C PRO A 176 -13.70 10.83 -7.64
N TYR A 177 -12.63 11.18 -8.35
CA TYR A 177 -12.62 11.33 -9.81
C TYR A 177 -12.05 10.10 -10.54
N GLY A 178 -11.78 8.99 -9.83
CA GLY A 178 -11.21 7.78 -10.42
C GLY A 178 -9.78 7.99 -10.93
N GLU A 179 -9.02 8.85 -10.26
CA GLU A 179 -7.69 9.25 -10.65
C GLU A 179 -6.74 8.06 -10.73
N ARG A 180 -5.85 8.09 -11.73
CA ARG A 180 -4.85 7.04 -11.91
C ARG A 180 -3.82 7.09 -10.79
N GLY A 181 -3.60 5.94 -10.16
CA GLY A 181 -2.53 5.70 -9.21
C GLY A 181 -1.16 5.54 -9.89
N PHE A 182 -0.23 4.86 -9.18
CA PHE A 182 1.10 4.58 -9.72
C PHE A 182 1.03 3.80 -11.04
N GLN A 183 1.91 4.16 -11.97
CA GLN A 183 2.09 3.51 -13.25
C GLN A 183 3.58 3.25 -13.50
N VAL A 184 3.91 2.10 -14.08
CA VAL A 184 5.29 1.77 -14.49
C VAL A 184 5.70 2.63 -15.69
N GLY A 185 6.92 3.15 -15.65
CA GLY A 185 7.50 3.94 -16.75
C GLY A 185 7.28 5.45 -16.62
N VAL A 186 6.59 5.92 -15.57
CA VAL A 186 6.46 7.36 -15.31
C VAL A 186 7.84 7.98 -15.05
N VAL A 187 8.10 9.12 -15.69
CA VAL A 187 9.38 9.83 -15.66
C VAL A 187 9.31 11.01 -14.68
N TYR A 188 10.42 11.37 -14.03
CA TYR A 188 10.46 12.59 -13.22
C TYR A 188 10.24 13.85 -14.07
N SER A 189 9.58 14.84 -13.46
CA SER A 189 9.45 16.16 -14.09
C SER A 189 10.80 16.88 -14.15
N GLY A 190 11.06 17.60 -15.24
CA GLY A 190 12.25 18.47 -15.37
C GLY A 190 13.56 17.73 -15.64
N LEU A 191 13.53 16.53 -16.22
CA LEU A 191 14.76 15.87 -16.65
C LEU A 191 15.44 16.66 -17.77
N GLU A 192 16.54 17.32 -17.45
CA GLU A 192 17.53 17.71 -18.45
C GLU A 192 18.39 16.49 -18.81
N ALA A 193 18.82 16.39 -20.07
CA ALA A 193 19.69 15.32 -20.55
C ALA A 193 21.10 15.46 -19.94
N ARG A 194 21.25 15.20 -18.66
CA ARG A 194 22.53 15.23 -17.97
C ARG A 194 22.71 13.95 -17.16
N GLU A 195 23.80 13.29 -17.52
CA GLU A 195 24.40 12.10 -16.92
C GLU A 195 23.84 10.73 -17.36
N THR A 196 24.71 9.96 -18.01
CA THR A 196 24.60 8.51 -18.14
C THR A 196 24.45 7.89 -16.75
N ASN A 197 23.39 7.10 -16.53
CA ASN A 197 23.02 6.41 -15.28
C ASN A 197 22.17 7.20 -14.25
N SER A 198 21.61 8.36 -14.57
CA SER A 198 20.63 8.99 -13.67
C SER A 198 19.30 8.20 -13.65
N ARG A 199 18.66 8.11 -12.48
CA ARG A 199 17.35 7.45 -12.33
C ARG A 199 16.29 8.33 -12.99
N THR A 200 15.87 7.97 -14.20
CA THR A 200 14.89 8.74 -14.99
C THR A 200 13.45 8.42 -14.60
N HIS A 201 13.17 7.18 -14.22
CA HIS A 201 11.82 6.73 -13.90
C HIS A 201 11.53 6.82 -12.40
N MET A 202 10.34 7.31 -12.09
CA MET A 202 9.79 7.38 -10.75
C MET A 202 9.49 5.98 -10.23
N THR A 203 9.95 5.66 -9.01
CA THR A 203 9.59 4.41 -8.36
C THR A 203 8.22 4.50 -7.68
N MET A 204 7.59 3.37 -7.41
CA MET A 204 6.33 3.32 -6.64
C MET A 204 6.49 3.98 -5.26
N GLN A 205 7.66 3.83 -4.63
CA GLN A 205 7.95 4.50 -3.36
C GLN A 205 7.94 6.02 -3.51
N ASP A 206 8.65 6.56 -4.52
CA ASP A 206 8.70 8.01 -4.72
C ASP A 206 7.31 8.58 -5.02
N TYR A 207 6.52 7.85 -5.81
CA TYR A 207 5.13 8.22 -6.09
C TYR A 207 4.32 8.37 -4.80
N TYR A 208 4.26 7.33 -3.96
CA TYR A 208 3.47 7.38 -2.74
C TYR A 208 4.04 8.34 -1.71
N CYS A 209 5.37 8.47 -1.59
CA CYS A 209 6.00 9.51 -0.78
C CYS A 209 5.54 10.90 -1.23
N TYR A 210 5.52 11.17 -2.53
CA TYR A 210 5.02 12.44 -3.08
C TYR A 210 3.52 12.65 -2.85
N GLN A 211 2.69 11.60 -2.98
CA GLN A 211 1.25 11.68 -2.74
C GLN A 211 0.92 11.92 -1.26
N PHE A 212 1.64 11.29 -0.35
CA PHE A 212 1.41 11.42 1.10
C PHE A 212 2.11 12.64 1.71
N HIS A 213 2.98 13.30 0.95
CA HIS A 213 3.68 14.48 1.45
C HIS A 213 2.72 15.65 1.67
N TYR A 214 2.95 16.38 2.77
CA TYR A 214 2.21 17.61 3.04
C TYR A 214 2.71 18.69 2.08
N LYS A 215 1.78 19.37 1.39
CA LYS A 215 2.10 20.42 0.43
C LYS A 215 1.36 21.68 0.84
N SER A 216 2.12 22.72 1.19
CA SER A 216 1.53 23.98 1.65
C SER A 216 0.59 24.55 0.60
N GLY A 217 -0.62 24.95 1.02
CA GLY A 217 -1.65 25.50 0.13
C GLY A 217 -2.33 24.49 -0.79
N GLN A 218 -2.05 23.18 -0.68
CA GLN A 218 -2.70 22.14 -1.49
C GLN A 218 -3.48 21.17 -0.60
N PRO A 219 -4.74 20.84 -0.93
CA PRO A 219 -5.48 19.81 -0.23
C PRO A 219 -4.81 18.45 -0.44
N ASN A 220 -4.73 17.63 0.61
CA ASN A 220 -4.21 16.27 0.53
C ASN A 220 -5.15 15.28 1.22
N PRO A 221 -5.97 14.52 0.46
CA PRO A 221 -6.91 13.55 1.02
C PRO A 221 -6.25 12.51 1.94
N PHE A 222 -4.99 12.13 1.66
CA PHE A 222 -4.22 11.16 2.47
C PHE A 222 -3.80 11.70 3.85
N LEU A 223 -4.02 12.98 4.12
CA LEU A 223 -3.76 13.59 5.42
C LEU A 223 -5.06 13.99 6.14
N SER A 224 -6.21 13.85 5.48
CA SER A 224 -7.48 14.40 5.97
C SER A 224 -8.49 13.35 6.41
N TYR A 225 -8.40 12.09 5.96
CA TYR A 225 -9.45 11.08 6.18
C TYR A 225 -9.13 10.04 7.28
N GLY A 226 -8.22 10.38 8.21
CA GLY A 226 -7.91 9.56 9.40
C GLY A 226 -7.61 8.09 9.06
N THR A 227 -8.32 7.16 9.70
CA THR A 227 -8.13 5.71 9.51
C THR A 227 -8.21 5.27 8.05
N LEU A 228 -9.08 5.86 7.22
CA LEU A 228 -9.16 5.52 5.79
C LEU A 228 -7.84 5.88 5.08
N SER A 229 -7.26 7.02 5.40
CA SER A 229 -5.95 7.42 4.88
C SER A 229 -4.84 6.51 5.38
N ASN A 230 -4.87 6.11 6.66
CA ASN A 230 -3.88 5.20 7.22
C ASN A 230 -3.93 3.82 6.57
N GLN A 231 -5.13 3.28 6.33
CA GLN A 231 -5.28 2.03 5.58
C GLN A 231 -4.68 2.12 4.18
N ALA A 232 -4.91 3.22 3.46
CA ALA A 232 -4.32 3.42 2.14
C ALA A 232 -2.78 3.56 2.19
N LYS A 233 -2.23 4.21 3.23
CA LYS A 233 -0.77 4.30 3.44
C LYS A 233 -0.14 2.91 3.69
N VAL A 234 -0.78 2.10 4.53
CA VAL A 234 -0.34 0.72 4.83
C VAL A 234 -0.43 -0.15 3.57
N ASP A 235 -1.51 -0.05 2.80
CA ASP A 235 -1.66 -0.78 1.54
C ASP A 235 -0.60 -0.38 0.50
N ALA A 236 -0.37 0.93 0.34
CA ALA A 236 0.70 1.43 -0.51
C ALA A 236 2.07 0.87 -0.10
N ARG A 237 2.35 0.77 1.21
CA ARG A 237 3.58 0.17 1.71
C ARG A 237 3.66 -1.32 1.38
N ALA A 238 2.58 -2.07 1.59
CA ALA A 238 2.50 -3.48 1.23
C ALA A 238 2.73 -3.70 -0.27
N CYS A 239 2.17 -2.84 -1.12
CA CYS A 239 2.40 -2.86 -2.57
C CYS A 239 3.88 -2.62 -2.92
N ILE A 240 4.53 -1.64 -2.30
CA ILE A 240 5.96 -1.36 -2.52
C ILE A 240 6.81 -2.58 -2.15
N ASP A 241 6.56 -3.16 -0.98
CA ASP A 241 7.32 -4.31 -0.50
C ASP A 241 7.05 -5.56 -1.36
N GLU A 242 5.80 -5.78 -1.79
CA GLU A 242 5.45 -6.83 -2.75
C GLU A 242 6.23 -6.67 -4.06
N ASN A 243 6.28 -5.46 -4.63
CA ASN A 243 6.98 -5.21 -5.88
C ASN A 243 8.48 -5.44 -5.75
N ARG A 244 9.08 -5.05 -4.62
CA ARG A 244 10.50 -5.31 -4.32
C ARG A 244 10.80 -6.79 -4.15
N LEU A 245 9.99 -7.50 -3.38
CA LEU A 245 10.16 -8.94 -3.14
C LEU A 245 9.96 -9.73 -4.43
N THR A 246 8.96 -9.36 -5.23
CA THR A 246 8.73 -9.92 -6.57
C THR A 246 9.93 -9.68 -7.48
N TYR A 247 10.54 -8.49 -7.45
CA TYR A 247 11.76 -8.23 -8.23
C TYR A 247 12.92 -9.13 -7.77
N ILE A 248 13.16 -9.22 -6.46
CA ILE A 248 14.21 -10.08 -5.88
C ILE A 248 13.99 -11.54 -6.28
N LEU A 249 12.75 -12.03 -6.21
CA LEU A 249 12.34 -13.38 -6.61
C LEU A 249 12.72 -13.70 -8.06
N HIS A 250 12.44 -12.78 -8.99
CA HIS A 250 12.63 -13.00 -10.42
C HIS A 250 14.04 -12.69 -10.92
N ASN A 251 14.88 -12.00 -10.13
CA ASN A 251 16.20 -11.53 -10.54
C ASN A 251 17.34 -12.11 -9.67
N GLN A 252 17.13 -13.26 -9.02
CA GLN A 252 18.14 -13.92 -8.17
C GLN A 252 19.48 -14.17 -8.89
N ASP A 253 19.45 -14.42 -10.20
CA ASP A 253 20.63 -14.63 -11.05
C ASP A 253 21.43 -13.35 -11.31
N ARG A 254 20.82 -12.17 -11.15
CA ARG A 254 21.50 -10.86 -11.23
C ARG A 254 22.06 -10.44 -9.87
N LEU A 255 21.57 -11.02 -8.79
CA LEU A 255 22.01 -10.79 -7.40
C LEU A 255 23.13 -11.77 -6.95
N ARG A 256 23.88 -12.32 -7.92
CA ARG A 256 24.81 -13.47 -7.79
C ARG A 256 25.76 -13.48 -6.58
N ILE A 257 26.30 -12.33 -6.17
CA ILE A 257 27.25 -12.28 -5.04
C ILE A 257 26.56 -12.69 -3.73
N GLU A 258 25.29 -12.32 -3.54
CA GLU A 258 24.53 -12.62 -2.33
C GLU A 258 24.01 -14.07 -2.29
N ASN A 259 23.82 -14.69 -3.46
CA ASN A 259 23.47 -16.11 -3.60
C ASN A 259 24.59 -17.02 -3.14
N LEU A 260 25.84 -16.72 -3.49
CA LEU A 260 27.01 -17.51 -3.05
C LEU A 260 27.17 -17.50 -1.53
N GLN A 261 26.96 -16.33 -0.90
CA GLN A 261 26.90 -16.21 0.56
C GLN A 261 25.75 -17.05 1.14
N GLY A 262 24.58 -17.10 0.47
CA GLY A 262 23.41 -17.87 0.93
C GLY A 262 23.55 -19.37 0.85
N ILE A 263 24.25 -19.85 -0.17
CA ILE A 263 24.65 -21.25 -0.26
C ILE A 263 25.62 -21.57 0.88
N SER A 264 26.62 -20.71 1.13
CA SER A 264 27.53 -20.87 2.28
C SER A 264 26.77 -20.93 3.61
N ASP A 265 25.84 -20.01 3.87
CA ASP A 265 25.03 -19.97 5.09
C ASP A 265 24.12 -21.20 5.25
N ALA A 266 23.57 -21.73 4.15
CA ALA A 266 22.75 -22.95 4.14
C ALA A 266 23.59 -24.19 4.44
N VAL A 267 24.78 -24.29 3.84
CA VAL A 267 25.76 -25.35 4.11
C VAL A 267 26.22 -25.30 5.57
N SER A 268 26.50 -24.10 6.12
CA SER A 268 26.86 -23.93 7.53
C SER A 268 25.74 -24.32 8.51
N ARG A 269 24.47 -24.32 8.07
CA ARG A 269 23.32 -24.79 8.87
C ARG A 269 23.07 -26.30 8.77
N GLY A 270 23.91 -27.04 8.05
CA GLY A 270 23.77 -28.49 7.89
C GLY A 270 22.68 -28.90 6.91
N CYS A 271 22.28 -28.04 5.97
CA CYS A 271 21.40 -28.43 4.88
C CYS A 271 22.19 -29.29 3.87
N ILE A 272 21.98 -30.61 3.90
CA ILE A 272 22.73 -31.60 3.09
C ILE A 272 21.93 -32.16 1.90
N ASN A 273 20.62 -31.96 1.85
CA ASN A 273 19.74 -32.50 0.81
C ASN A 273 19.37 -31.44 -0.24
N GLY A 274 19.70 -31.70 -1.51
CA GLY A 274 19.35 -30.85 -2.64
C GLY A 274 17.86 -30.79 -2.97
N ASP A 275 17.07 -31.76 -2.50
CA ASP A 275 15.62 -31.83 -2.74
C ASP A 275 14.80 -31.00 -1.72
N GLU A 276 15.36 -30.73 -0.52
CA GLU A 276 14.82 -29.73 0.42
C GLU A 276 15.13 -28.31 -0.04
N MET A 277 16.06 -28.14 -0.98
CA MET A 277 16.32 -26.89 -1.69
C MET A 277 15.33 -26.68 -2.84
N GLY A 278 14.05 -26.50 -2.51
CA GLY A 278 13.24 -25.61 -3.35
C GLY A 278 14.03 -24.30 -3.51
N LYS A 279 14.14 -23.75 -4.73
CA LYS A 279 15.00 -22.59 -5.07
C LYS A 279 15.05 -21.62 -3.89
N THR A 280 16.11 -21.67 -3.09
CA THR A 280 16.19 -20.89 -1.85
C THR A 280 16.32 -19.44 -2.27
N ILE A 281 15.25 -18.68 -2.12
CA ILE A 281 15.27 -17.25 -2.43
C ILE A 281 15.96 -16.56 -1.28
N VAL A 282 17.11 -15.96 -1.59
CA VAL A 282 17.92 -15.30 -0.60
C VAL A 282 17.59 -13.81 -0.66
N LEU A 283 17.11 -13.27 0.47
CA LEU A 283 16.92 -11.83 0.58
C LEU A 283 18.27 -11.13 0.75
N PRO A 284 18.50 -10.01 0.05
CA PRO A 284 19.74 -9.25 0.16
C PRO A 284 19.91 -8.64 1.56
N ALA A 285 21.15 -8.32 1.96
CA ALA A 285 21.40 -7.57 3.19
C ALA A 285 20.84 -6.14 3.13
N SER A 286 20.64 -5.61 1.92
CA SER A 286 19.97 -4.32 1.68
C SER A 286 18.46 -4.34 1.89
N HIS A 287 17.84 -5.51 2.09
CA HIS A 287 16.42 -5.60 2.44
C HIS A 287 16.22 -5.32 3.92
N ILE A 288 15.88 -4.06 4.24
CA ILE A 288 15.64 -3.56 5.59
C ILE A 288 14.64 -4.45 6.33
N GLY A 289 14.95 -4.80 7.59
CA GLY A 289 14.13 -5.66 8.44
C GLY A 289 14.30 -7.16 8.19
N GLY A 290 15.02 -7.56 7.13
CA GLY A 290 15.37 -8.95 6.87
C GLY A 290 16.42 -9.48 7.86
N ARG A 291 16.50 -10.81 8.00
CA ARG A 291 17.50 -11.48 8.87
C ARG A 291 18.93 -11.03 8.55
N ARG A 292 19.28 -10.95 7.25
CA ARG A 292 20.63 -10.55 6.83
C ARG A 292 20.93 -9.09 7.08
N TYR A 293 19.95 -8.20 6.91
CA TYR A 293 20.08 -6.81 7.31
C TYR A 293 20.44 -6.69 8.80
N MET A 294 19.73 -7.43 9.66
CA MET A 294 20.01 -7.45 11.11
C MET A 294 21.39 -8.02 11.45
N ILE A 295 21.80 -9.11 10.80
CA ILE A 295 23.11 -9.72 10.99
C ILE A 295 24.23 -8.78 10.51
N GLN A 296 24.04 -8.11 9.37
CA GLN A 296 25.01 -7.15 8.83
C GLN A 296 25.21 -5.98 9.80
N ASN A 297 24.13 -5.37 10.27
CA ASN A 297 24.20 -4.27 11.24
C ASN A 297 24.91 -4.69 12.54
N TYR A 298 24.67 -5.93 12.99
CA TYR A 298 25.38 -6.50 14.14
C TYR A 298 26.88 -6.66 13.84
N HIS A 299 27.25 -7.22 12.70
CA HIS A 299 28.64 -7.38 12.30
C HIS A 299 29.37 -6.04 12.18
N ASP A 300 28.74 -5.03 11.58
CA ASP A 300 29.29 -3.68 11.48
C ASP A 300 29.52 -3.07 12.86
N SER A 301 28.58 -3.25 13.78
CA SER A 301 28.71 -2.79 15.18
C SER A 301 29.88 -3.49 15.90
N ILE A 302 30.04 -4.80 15.73
CA ILE A 302 31.15 -5.55 16.32
C ILE A 302 32.50 -5.15 15.70
N ALA A 303 32.53 -4.86 14.40
CA ALA A 303 33.73 -4.38 13.73
C ALA A 303 34.20 -3.04 14.31
N ILE A 304 33.26 -2.12 14.57
CA ILE A 304 33.55 -0.85 15.26
C ILE A 304 34.09 -1.12 16.68
N CYS A 305 33.43 -2.00 17.44
CA CYS A 305 33.85 -2.32 18.81
C CYS A 305 35.26 -2.92 18.90
N ARG A 306 35.68 -3.68 17.88
CA ARG A 306 37.03 -4.25 17.81
C ARG A 306 38.11 -3.18 17.67
N VAL A 307 37.82 -2.07 16.99
CA VAL A 307 38.78 -0.99 16.74
C VAL A 307 38.76 0.05 17.87
N HIS A 308 37.57 0.40 18.35
CA HIS A 308 37.37 1.53 19.26
C HIS A 308 37.07 1.13 20.71
N GLY A 309 36.90 -0.16 21.00
CA GLY A 309 36.48 -0.65 22.31
C GLY A 309 34.95 -0.68 22.46
N PRO A 310 34.44 -1.01 23.66
CA PRO A 310 33.00 -1.03 23.91
C PRO A 310 32.36 0.36 23.75
N PRO A 311 31.07 0.45 23.39
CA PRO A 311 30.40 1.74 23.22
C PRO A 311 30.24 2.45 24.56
N ASP A 312 30.47 3.77 24.58
CA ASP A 312 30.18 4.62 25.74
C ASP A 312 28.67 4.83 25.92
N PHE A 313 27.91 4.85 24.81
CA PHE A 313 26.47 5.05 24.78
C PHE A 313 25.77 3.91 24.05
N PHE A 314 24.72 3.36 24.68
CA PHE A 314 23.76 2.45 24.06
C PHE A 314 22.35 3.01 24.32
N ILE A 315 21.81 3.72 23.32
CA ILE A 315 20.61 4.54 23.48
C ILE A 315 19.47 3.95 22.66
N THR A 316 18.34 3.73 23.31
CA THR A 316 17.05 3.46 22.65
C THR A 316 16.23 4.75 22.67
N PHE A 317 15.91 5.30 21.49
CA PHE A 317 15.08 6.49 21.36
C PHE A 317 13.67 6.10 20.90
N THR A 318 12.66 6.44 21.69
CA THR A 318 11.25 6.11 21.42
C THR A 318 10.41 7.37 21.27
N CYS A 319 9.37 7.30 20.43
CA CYS A 319 8.43 8.40 20.25
C CYS A 319 7.47 8.50 21.45
N ASN A 320 7.19 9.71 21.92
CA ASN A 320 6.13 9.98 22.87
C ASN A 320 4.99 10.74 22.18
N ALA A 321 3.85 10.09 22.00
CA ALA A 321 2.66 10.67 21.36
C ALA A 321 2.10 11.92 22.07
N LYS A 322 2.53 12.20 23.31
CA LYS A 322 2.13 13.37 24.10
C LYS A 322 3.09 14.56 23.99
N TRP A 323 4.11 14.49 23.12
CA TRP A 323 4.98 15.65 22.91
C TRP A 323 4.15 16.86 22.47
N PRO A 324 4.38 18.05 23.07
CA PRO A 324 3.57 19.24 22.81
C PRO A 324 3.58 19.62 21.34
N GLU A 325 4.71 19.43 20.64
CA GLU A 325 4.82 19.70 19.21
C GLU A 325 3.86 18.82 18.39
N ILE A 326 3.61 17.57 18.81
CA ILE A 326 2.65 16.68 18.16
C ILE A 326 1.24 17.18 18.44
N VAL A 327 0.93 17.45 19.71
CA VAL A 327 -0.42 17.86 20.15
C VAL A 327 -0.82 19.20 19.52
N GLU A 328 0.10 20.16 19.45
CA GLU A 328 -0.11 21.48 18.85
C GLU A 328 -0.21 21.43 17.33
N SER A 329 0.45 20.47 16.67
CA SER A 329 0.41 20.31 15.22
C SER A 329 -0.87 19.64 14.69
N LEU A 330 -1.70 19.06 15.55
CA LEU A 330 -2.99 18.49 15.15
C LEU A 330 -3.95 19.62 14.74
N TYR A 331 -4.05 19.84 13.43
CA TYR A 331 -4.71 20.98 12.77
C TYR A 331 -6.21 21.11 13.03
N HIS A 332 -6.90 20.03 13.40
CA HIS A 332 -8.36 19.98 13.48
C HIS A 332 -8.84 19.57 14.87
N SER A 333 -9.79 20.36 15.42
CA SER A 333 -10.52 20.03 16.64
C SER A 333 -11.13 18.62 16.54
N GLY A 334 -10.55 17.66 17.27
CA GLY A 334 -11.04 16.27 17.34
C GLY A 334 -10.18 15.22 16.62
N GLN A 335 -9.13 15.59 15.88
CA GLN A 335 -8.14 14.61 15.39
C GLN A 335 -7.35 14.01 16.54
N LYS A 336 -7.13 12.69 16.49
CA LYS A 336 -6.25 11.98 17.41
C LYS A 336 -4.85 11.83 16.80
N THR A 337 -3.85 11.59 17.64
CA THR A 337 -2.48 11.29 17.15
C THR A 337 -2.46 10.09 16.19
N SER A 338 -3.34 9.12 16.39
CA SER A 338 -3.53 7.96 15.50
C SER A 338 -4.02 8.35 14.10
N ASP A 339 -4.70 9.49 13.95
CA ASP A 339 -5.25 9.93 12.67
C ASP A 339 -4.21 10.66 11.80
N ALA A 340 -3.11 11.12 12.41
CA ALA A 340 -2.02 11.85 11.75
C ALA A 340 -0.64 11.27 12.13
N PRO A 341 -0.38 9.98 11.86
CA PRO A 341 0.88 9.33 12.24
C PRO A 341 2.10 9.96 11.54
N ASP A 342 1.91 10.60 10.39
CA ASP A 342 2.99 11.30 9.69
C ASP A 342 3.54 12.50 10.47
N ILE A 343 2.71 13.19 11.26
CA ILE A 343 3.16 14.27 12.15
C ILE A 343 4.07 13.69 13.25
N ALA A 344 3.62 12.61 13.90
CA ALA A 344 4.38 11.95 14.94
C ALA A 344 5.73 11.43 14.42
N VAL A 345 5.74 10.80 13.24
CA VAL A 345 6.98 10.32 12.60
C VAL A 345 7.93 11.46 12.24
N ARG A 346 7.43 12.59 11.73
CA ARG A 346 8.28 13.75 11.42
C ARG A 346 8.89 14.37 12.66
N ILE A 347 8.11 14.53 13.73
CA ILE A 347 8.60 15.10 15.00
C ILE A 347 9.59 14.15 15.66
N PHE A 348 9.31 12.85 15.65
CA PHE A 348 10.29 11.84 16.08
C PHE A 348 11.60 11.96 15.31
N HIS A 349 11.53 12.08 13.97
CA HIS A 349 12.72 12.22 13.16
C HIS A 349 13.49 13.51 13.48
N MET A 350 12.82 14.65 13.60
CA MET A 350 13.47 15.93 13.96
C MET A 350 14.17 15.85 15.33
N LYS A 351 13.51 15.28 16.34
CA LYS A 351 14.11 15.12 17.68
C LYS A 351 15.25 14.09 17.70
N LEU A 352 15.15 13.03 16.88
CA LEU A 352 16.25 12.07 16.72
C LEU A 352 17.47 12.72 16.08
N GLU A 353 17.28 13.52 15.03
CA GLU A 353 18.38 14.26 14.39
C GLU A 353 19.03 15.26 15.35
N GLU A 354 18.24 15.97 16.16
CA GLU A 354 18.74 16.87 17.22
C GLU A 354 19.62 16.10 18.23
N LEU A 355 19.15 14.95 18.73
CA LEU A 355 19.93 14.10 19.62
C LEU A 355 21.23 13.61 18.97
N LEU A 356 21.16 13.15 17.71
CA LEU A 356 22.34 12.69 16.98
C LEU A 356 23.33 13.83 16.75
N GLN A 357 22.84 15.04 16.48
CA GLN A 357 23.66 16.24 16.35
C GLN A 357 24.37 16.56 17.67
N ASP A 358 23.67 16.53 18.81
CA ASP A 358 24.28 16.76 20.13
C ASP A 358 25.39 15.76 20.44
N ILE A 359 25.15 14.48 20.17
CA ILE A 359 26.13 13.40 20.35
C ILE A 359 27.34 13.58 19.43
N LYS A 360 27.10 13.89 18.15
CA LYS A 360 28.16 13.96 17.11
C LYS A 360 28.89 15.31 17.09
N SER A 361 28.34 16.35 17.72
CA SER A 361 28.87 17.72 17.68
C SER A 361 30.25 17.88 18.31
N GLY A 362 30.63 17.01 19.25
CA GLY A 362 31.86 17.15 20.03
C GLY A 362 31.76 18.06 21.25
N ASN A 363 30.65 18.80 21.40
CA ASN A 363 30.53 19.87 22.40
C ASN A 363 30.12 19.34 23.79
N ILE A 364 29.06 18.54 23.84
CA ILE A 364 28.48 18.06 25.10
C ILE A 364 29.16 16.76 25.56
N PHE A 365 29.34 15.83 24.62
CA PHE A 365 29.81 14.47 24.90
C PHE A 365 31.26 14.22 24.49
N GLY A 366 31.99 15.26 24.05
CA GLY A 366 33.32 15.13 23.48
C GLY A 366 33.30 14.53 22.06
N PRO A 367 34.47 14.39 21.41
CA PRO A 367 34.56 14.01 20.01
C PRO A 367 34.06 12.58 19.77
N CYS A 368 33.12 12.44 18.81
CA CYS A 368 32.64 11.14 18.36
C CYS A 368 33.71 10.43 17.51
N LYS A 369 34.20 9.27 17.96
CA LYS A 369 35.22 8.48 17.25
C LYS A 369 34.61 7.53 16.22
N ALA A 370 33.46 6.94 16.53
CA ALA A 370 32.70 6.04 15.67
C ALA A 370 31.26 5.92 16.20
N GLY A 371 30.33 5.53 15.33
CA GLY A 371 28.94 5.27 15.70
C GLY A 371 28.27 4.37 14.66
N ALA A 372 27.25 3.65 15.09
CA ALA A 372 26.39 2.86 14.22
C ALA A 372 24.94 3.12 14.62
N ASP A 373 24.13 3.52 13.66
CA ASP A 373 22.73 3.86 13.88
C ASP A 373 21.87 2.83 13.13
N THR A 374 21.05 2.07 13.85
CA THR A 374 20.09 1.15 13.23
C THR A 374 18.68 1.63 13.53
N VAL A 375 17.98 2.11 12.49
CA VAL A 375 16.55 2.36 12.60
C VAL A 375 15.83 1.04 12.40
N LEU A 376 15.21 0.55 13.48
CA LEU A 376 14.24 -0.52 13.40
C LEU A 376 12.87 0.11 13.14
N PRO A 377 12.22 -0.15 12.00
CA PRO A 377 10.84 0.24 11.81
C PRO A 377 9.98 -0.62 12.74
N CYS A 378 9.84 -0.20 13.99
CA CYS A 378 8.82 -0.69 14.89
C CYS A 378 7.51 0.02 14.50
N PHE A 379 6.74 -0.60 13.61
CA PHE A 379 5.33 -0.25 13.48
C PHE A 379 4.61 -0.77 14.72
N HIS A 380 4.68 0.00 15.80
CA HIS A 380 3.72 -0.10 16.88
C HIS A 380 2.54 0.80 16.49
N ASP A 381 1.46 0.18 16.02
CA ASP A 381 0.15 0.83 15.96
C ASP A 381 -0.59 0.61 17.29
#